data_AF-A0A6P6Y544-F1
#
_entry.id   AF-A0A6P6Y544-F1
#
_cell.length_a   1.000
_cell.length_b   1.000
_cell.length_c   1.000
_cell.angle_alpha   90.00
_cell.angle_beta   90.00
_cell.angle_gamma   90.00
#
_symmetry.space_group_name_H-M   'P 1'
#
loop_
_entity.id
_entity.type
_entity.pdbx_description
1 polymer ?
#
loop_
_entity_poly.entity_id
_entity_poly.type
_entity_poly.pdbx_seq_one_letter_code
_entity_poly.pdbx_strand_id
1 'polypeptide(L)'
;MGENRYLGHIVSQQPKTFDLIIDSVYLPEKKPEKISKTRKMLNDHLFGYILTISSGILWGLSTPFMKQSFDWNDSISSRNILSSFWPIIKLLISNWKFIIFFLLNQLGSIIYTCSLSYTPINLAVPLSNSINLILVFIFDSWFFKENIIINTEILIGLFLIIIGITLCTLS
;
A
#
# COMPACT_ATOMS: atom_id res chain seq x y z
N MET A 1 -0.70 29.66 -6.43
CA MET A 1 -1.76 29.67 -5.39
C MET A 1 -3.11 29.13 -5.91
N GLY A 2 -3.10 28.22 -6.91
CA GLY A 2 -4.32 27.79 -7.63
C GLY A 2 -4.71 26.31 -7.52
N GLU A 3 -3.79 25.40 -7.17
CA GLU A 3 -4.09 23.94 -7.12
C GLU A 3 -4.86 23.49 -5.87
N ASN A 4 -4.61 24.11 -4.70
CA ASN A 4 -5.26 23.71 -3.45
C ASN A 4 -6.77 23.96 -3.41
N ARG A 5 -7.30 24.82 -4.30
CA ARG A 5 -8.73 25.15 -4.33
C ARG A 5 -9.56 24.10 -5.09
N TYR A 6 -8.94 23.37 -6.03
CA TYR A 6 -9.61 22.28 -6.76
C TYR A 6 -9.64 20.99 -5.93
N LEU A 7 -8.54 20.66 -5.26
CA LEU A 7 -8.47 19.49 -4.37
C LEU A 7 -9.43 19.61 -3.18
N GLY A 8 -9.55 20.79 -2.57
CA GLY A 8 -10.50 21.04 -1.48
C GLY A 8 -11.98 20.89 -1.86
N HIS A 9 -12.32 21.11 -3.14
CA HIS A 9 -13.69 20.95 -3.64
C HIS A 9 -14.01 19.50 -4.04
N ILE A 10 -13.00 18.70 -4.40
CA ILE A 10 -13.15 17.28 -4.70
C ILE A 10 -13.23 16.47 -3.40
N VAL A 11 -12.41 16.78 -2.41
CA VAL A 11 -12.38 16.07 -1.11
C VAL A 11 -13.64 16.32 -0.28
N SER A 12 -14.29 17.49 -0.39
CA SER A 12 -15.49 17.82 0.38
C SER A 12 -16.81 17.29 -0.20
N GLN A 13 -16.79 16.67 -1.39
CA GLN A 13 -17.99 16.11 -2.05
C GLN A 13 -17.99 14.59 -2.18
N GLN A 14 -17.04 13.88 -1.57
CA GLN A 14 -17.01 12.41 -1.60
C GLN A 14 -17.87 11.90 -0.43
N PRO A 15 -19.10 11.41 -0.67
CA PRO A 15 -19.83 10.67 0.36
C PRO A 15 -18.98 9.47 0.76
N LYS A 16 -18.92 9.15 2.06
CA LYS A 16 -18.19 7.96 2.51
C LYS A 16 -18.82 6.75 1.84
N THR A 17 -18.02 5.76 1.46
CA THR A 17 -18.47 4.52 0.82
C THR A 17 -19.63 3.87 1.59
N PHE A 18 -19.61 4.00 2.92
CA PHE A 18 -20.69 3.56 3.79
C PHE A 18 -22.01 4.29 3.53
N ASP A 19 -21.98 5.62 3.40
CA ASP A 19 -23.14 6.45 3.08
C ASP A 19 -23.69 6.09 1.68
N LEU A 20 -22.83 5.77 0.71
CA LEU A 20 -23.24 5.30 -0.63
C LEU A 20 -23.91 3.92 -0.58
N ILE A 21 -23.40 3.00 0.25
CA ILE A 21 -23.99 1.66 0.45
C ILE A 21 -25.35 1.80 1.11
N ILE A 22 -25.46 2.59 2.18
CA ILE A 22 -26.73 2.89 2.85
C ILE A 22 -27.70 3.54 1.87
N ASP A 23 -27.28 4.56 1.13
CA ASP A 23 -28.10 5.22 0.11
C ASP A 23 -28.58 4.26 -0.99
N SER A 24 -27.80 3.23 -1.33
CA SER A 24 -28.17 2.23 -2.33
C SER A 24 -29.16 1.18 -1.81
N VAL A 25 -29.10 0.87 -0.51
CA VAL A 25 -29.93 -0.15 0.15
C VAL A 25 -31.24 0.44 0.69
N TYR A 26 -31.24 1.70 1.13
CA TYR A 26 -32.34 2.31 1.88
C TYR A 26 -33.31 3.17 1.07
N LEU A 27 -33.13 3.34 -0.25
CA LEU A 27 -33.95 4.26 -1.04
C LEU A 27 -34.95 3.54 -1.94
N PRO A 28 -36.24 3.47 -1.55
CA PRO A 28 -37.30 3.11 -2.46
C PRO A 28 -37.48 4.27 -3.46
N GLU A 29 -37.30 3.99 -4.75
CA GLU A 29 -37.58 4.91 -5.88
C GLU A 29 -36.70 6.18 -6.06
N LYS A 30 -35.36 6.06 -6.08
CA LYS A 30 -34.52 7.09 -6.75
C LYS A 30 -34.71 6.99 -8.28
N LYS A 31 -34.83 8.13 -9.00
CA LYS A 31 -34.83 8.19 -10.48
C LYS A 31 -33.66 7.36 -11.07
N PRO A 32 -33.85 6.65 -12.21
CA PRO A 32 -32.85 5.74 -12.77
C PRO A 32 -31.48 6.39 -13.02
N GLU A 33 -31.47 7.69 -13.33
CA GLU A 33 -30.26 8.49 -13.53
C GLU A 33 -29.46 8.72 -12.24
N LYS A 34 -30.13 8.88 -11.09
CA LYS A 34 -29.45 9.06 -9.79
C LYS A 34 -28.85 7.74 -9.31
N ILE A 35 -29.53 6.63 -9.58
CA ILE A 35 -29.05 5.27 -9.28
C ILE A 35 -27.80 4.94 -10.10
N SER A 36 -27.80 5.24 -11.40
CA SER A 36 -26.63 4.98 -12.26
C SER A 36 -25.42 5.81 -11.83
N LYS A 37 -25.63 7.08 -11.45
CA LYS A 37 -24.57 7.95 -10.92
C LYS A 37 -24.00 7.42 -9.60
N THR A 38 -24.85 7.03 -8.65
CA THR A 38 -24.43 6.44 -7.36
C THR A 38 -23.66 5.13 -7.57
N ARG A 39 -24.14 4.25 -8.46
CA ARG A 39 -23.45 3.00 -8.79
C ARG A 39 -22.08 3.24 -9.41
N LYS A 40 -21.96 4.20 -10.31
CA LYS A 40 -20.69 4.56 -10.94
C LYS A 40 -19.69 5.05 -9.89
N MET A 41 -20.11 5.98 -9.02
CA MET A 41 -19.28 6.47 -7.91
C MET A 41 -18.82 5.33 -6.98
N LEU A 42 -19.73 4.42 -6.62
CA LEU A 42 -19.38 3.26 -5.79
C LEU A 42 -18.33 2.37 -6.47
N ASN A 43 -18.49 2.07 -7.76
CA ASN A 43 -17.53 1.26 -8.50
C ASN A 43 -16.16 1.92 -8.60
N ASP A 44 -16.11 3.24 -8.80
CA ASP A 44 -14.87 4.02 -8.85
C ASP A 44 -14.12 3.94 -7.51
N HIS A 45 -14.83 4.07 -6.38
CA HIS A 45 -14.24 3.91 -5.04
C HIS A 45 -13.76 2.49 -4.76
N LEU A 46 -14.57 1.47 -5.10
CA LEU A 46 -14.18 0.07 -4.95
C LEU A 46 -12.91 -0.24 -5.77
N PHE A 47 -12.83 0.29 -6.98
CA PHE A 47 -11.64 0.17 -7.82
C PHE A 47 -10.42 0.81 -7.15
N GLY A 48 -10.55 2.02 -6.60
CA GLY A 48 -9.48 2.65 -5.82
C GLY A 48 -9.00 1.82 -4.62
N TYR A 49 -9.92 1.23 -3.86
CA TYR A 49 -9.53 0.34 -2.75
C TYR A 49 -8.77 -0.89 -3.22
N ILE A 50 -9.22 -1.51 -4.31
CA ILE A 50 -8.53 -2.67 -4.90
C ILE A 50 -7.10 -2.28 -5.32
N LEU A 51 -6.92 -1.12 -5.96
CA LEU A 51 -5.59 -0.64 -6.34
C LEU A 51 -4.71 -0.37 -5.10
N THR A 52 -5.25 0.27 -4.07
CA THR A 52 -4.53 0.53 -2.80
C THR A 52 -4.07 -0.74 -2.12
N ILE A 53 -4.95 -1.75 -2.05
CA ILE A 53 -4.64 -3.05 -1.46
C ILE A 53 -3.57 -3.75 -2.29
N SER A 54 -3.72 -3.72 -3.63
CA SER A 54 -2.78 -4.34 -4.56
C SER A 54 -1.36 -3.74 -4.45
N SER A 55 -1.23 -2.43 -4.32
CA SER A 55 0.07 -1.79 -4.14
C SER A 55 0.71 -2.15 -2.80
N GLY A 56 -0.07 -2.16 -1.71
CA GLY A 56 0.38 -2.65 -0.41
C GLY A 56 0.89 -4.10 -0.47
N ILE A 57 0.20 -4.97 -1.22
CA ILE A 57 0.63 -6.36 -1.46
C ILE A 57 1.96 -6.40 -2.23
N LEU A 58 2.08 -5.65 -3.33
CA LEU A 58 3.30 -5.64 -4.14
C LEU A 58 4.52 -5.17 -3.33
N TRP A 59 4.38 -4.15 -2.50
CA TRP A 59 5.45 -3.72 -1.60
C TRP A 59 5.74 -4.76 -0.52
N GLY A 60 4.70 -5.34 0.08
CA GLY A 60 4.82 -6.35 1.13
C GLY A 60 5.53 -7.62 0.68
N LEU A 61 5.32 -8.01 -0.58
CA LEU A 61 5.97 -9.16 -1.20
C LEU A 61 7.37 -8.84 -1.71
N SER A 62 7.55 -7.72 -2.42
CA SER A 62 8.84 -7.42 -3.06
C SER A 62 9.94 -7.15 -2.04
N THR A 63 9.63 -6.45 -0.94
CA THR A 63 10.61 -6.01 0.06
C THR A 63 11.41 -7.17 0.69
N PRO A 64 10.77 -8.20 1.29
CA PRO A 64 11.50 -9.30 1.93
C PRO A 64 12.26 -10.15 0.89
N PHE A 65 11.72 -10.34 -0.32
CA PHE A 65 12.42 -11.05 -1.38
C PHE A 65 13.65 -10.29 -1.92
N MET A 66 13.57 -8.95 -2.03
CA MET A 66 14.74 -8.13 -2.37
C MET A 66 15.83 -8.24 -1.31
N LYS A 67 15.45 -8.20 -0.03
CA LYS A 67 16.37 -8.37 1.11
C LYS A 67 17.09 -9.72 1.04
N GLN A 68 16.35 -10.78 0.75
CA GLN A 68 16.85 -12.17 0.67
C GLN A 68 17.56 -12.50 -0.65
N SER A 69 17.62 -11.56 -1.59
CA SER A 69 18.35 -11.76 -2.85
C SER A 69 19.87 -11.70 -2.67
N PHE A 70 20.38 -11.18 -1.54
CA PHE A 70 21.81 -11.05 -1.27
C PHE A 70 22.17 -11.25 0.21
N ASP A 71 23.33 -11.87 0.46
CA ASP A 71 23.97 -11.87 1.77
C ASP A 71 24.73 -10.55 1.99
N TRP A 72 24.00 -9.55 2.50
CA TRP A 72 24.52 -8.19 2.67
C TRP A 72 25.74 -8.13 3.60
N ASN A 73 25.80 -9.00 4.62
CA ASN A 73 26.87 -9.03 5.61
C ASN A 73 28.26 -9.31 5.00
N ASP A 74 28.35 -10.22 4.03
CA ASP A 74 29.61 -10.56 3.37
C ASP A 74 30.06 -9.47 2.38
N SER A 75 29.10 -8.74 1.82
CA SER A 75 29.35 -7.75 0.77
C SER A 75 29.83 -6.38 1.28
N ILE A 76 29.50 -6.00 2.51
CA ILE A 76 29.75 -4.65 3.07
C ILE A 76 30.90 -4.60 4.08
N SER A 77 31.22 -5.71 4.76
CA SER A 77 32.19 -5.78 5.87
C SER A 77 33.63 -5.30 5.54
N SER A 78 34.01 -5.23 4.26
CA SER A 78 35.39 -4.94 3.82
C SER A 78 35.58 -3.63 3.04
N ARG A 79 34.55 -2.77 2.96
CA ARG A 79 34.47 -1.79 1.87
C ARG A 79 34.09 -0.38 2.35
N ASN A 80 34.92 0.63 2.06
CA ASN A 80 34.61 2.03 2.34
C ASN A 80 33.30 2.43 1.62
N ILE A 81 32.32 2.98 2.34
CA ILE A 81 30.99 3.29 1.83
C ILE A 81 31.04 4.16 0.56
N LEU A 82 31.94 5.15 0.52
CA LEU A 82 32.14 6.03 -0.65
C LEU A 82 32.76 5.31 -1.87
N SER A 83 33.63 4.31 -1.68
CA SER A 83 34.24 3.58 -2.80
C SER A 83 33.39 2.40 -3.29
N SER A 84 32.30 2.09 -2.58
CA SER A 84 31.52 0.88 -2.77
C SER A 84 30.25 1.06 -3.59
N PHE A 85 29.94 2.30 -4.00
CA PHE A 85 28.74 2.60 -4.77
C PHE A 85 28.65 1.78 -6.07
N TRP A 86 29.68 1.85 -6.92
CA TRP A 86 29.67 1.16 -8.22
C TRP A 86 29.68 -0.38 -8.09
N PRO A 87 30.48 -0.99 -7.19
CA PRO A 87 30.39 -2.43 -6.92
C PRO A 87 29.00 -2.89 -6.44
N ILE A 88 28.35 -2.12 -5.56
CA ILE A 88 27.00 -2.46 -5.06
C ILE A 88 25.97 -2.40 -6.19
N ILE A 89 26.01 -1.36 -7.02
CA ILE A 89 25.10 -1.25 -8.19
C ILE A 89 25.31 -2.42 -9.16
N LYS A 90 26.57 -2.78 -9.47
CA LYS A 90 26.85 -3.96 -10.31
C LYS A 90 26.31 -5.24 -9.70
N LEU A 91 26.47 -5.44 -8.39
CA LEU A 91 25.94 -6.60 -7.68
C LEU A 91 24.41 -6.67 -7.78
N LEU A 92 23.73 -5.54 -7.55
CA LEU A 92 22.27 -5.42 -7.62
C LEU A 92 21.73 -5.76 -9.02
N ILE A 93 22.33 -5.17 -10.05
CA ILE A 93 21.90 -5.38 -11.45
C ILE A 93 22.28 -6.78 -11.96
N SER A 94 23.33 -7.40 -11.42
CA SER A 94 23.72 -8.76 -11.82
C SER A 94 22.74 -9.83 -11.33
N ASN A 95 21.87 -9.53 -10.37
CA ASN A 95 20.93 -10.49 -9.81
C ASN A 95 19.53 -10.32 -10.43
N TRP A 96 19.18 -11.24 -11.32
CA TRP A 96 17.88 -11.23 -11.99
C TRP A 96 16.70 -11.36 -11.01
N LYS A 97 16.85 -12.06 -9.88
CA LYS A 97 15.79 -12.17 -8.86
C LYS A 97 15.52 -10.81 -8.24
N PHE A 98 16.59 -10.11 -7.85
CA PHE A 98 16.48 -8.76 -7.32
C PHE A 98 15.79 -7.82 -8.32
N ILE A 99 16.19 -7.85 -9.60
CA ILE A 99 15.57 -7.02 -10.64
C ILE A 99 14.07 -7.30 -10.76
N ILE A 100 13.64 -8.56 -10.79
CA ILE A 100 12.21 -8.89 -10.88
C ILE A 100 11.44 -8.32 -9.70
N PHE A 101 11.90 -8.53 -8.48
CA PHE A 101 11.21 -8.02 -7.29
C PHE A 101 11.28 -6.49 -7.19
N PHE A 102 12.37 -5.88 -7.66
CA PHE A 102 12.49 -4.43 -7.78
C PHE A 102 11.47 -3.86 -8.78
N LEU A 103 11.29 -4.49 -9.94
CA LEU A 103 10.27 -4.08 -10.92
C LEU A 103 8.85 -4.23 -10.35
N LEU A 104 8.57 -5.32 -9.64
CA LEU A 104 7.29 -5.48 -8.93
C LEU A 104 7.08 -4.39 -7.88
N ASN A 105 8.13 -3.98 -7.16
CA ASN A 105 8.08 -2.87 -6.21
C ASN A 105 7.71 -1.54 -6.92
N GLN A 106 8.32 -1.26 -8.07
CA GLN A 106 8.02 -0.06 -8.86
C GLN A 106 6.60 -0.09 -9.45
N LEU A 107 6.12 -1.25 -9.88
CA LEU A 107 4.71 -1.42 -10.29
C LEU A 107 3.76 -1.10 -9.13
N GLY A 108 4.12 -1.47 -7.89
CA GLY A 108 3.38 -1.07 -6.69
C GLY A 108 3.23 0.45 -6.58
N SER A 109 4.29 1.21 -6.85
CA SER A 109 4.26 2.68 -6.85
C SER A 109 3.34 3.25 -7.93
N ILE A 110 3.40 2.71 -9.15
CA ILE A 110 2.51 3.14 -10.26
C ILE A 110 1.04 2.90 -9.88
N ILE A 111 0.72 1.70 -9.40
CA ILE A 111 -0.64 1.32 -8.99
C ILE A 111 -1.11 2.21 -7.84
N TYR A 112 -0.25 2.49 -6.86
CA TYR A 112 -0.58 3.37 -5.75
C TYR A 112 -0.89 4.80 -6.21
N THR A 113 -0.07 5.36 -7.10
CA THR A 113 -0.35 6.69 -7.66
C THR A 113 -1.67 6.71 -8.45
N CYS A 114 -1.97 5.67 -9.22
CA CYS A 114 -3.28 5.54 -9.87
C CYS A 114 -4.43 5.49 -8.86
N SER A 115 -4.25 4.77 -7.75
CA SER A 115 -5.25 4.66 -6.68
C SER A 115 -5.64 6.02 -6.07
N LEU A 116 -4.69 6.94 -5.92
CA LEU A 116 -4.95 8.28 -5.38
C LEU A 116 -5.94 9.11 -6.22
N SER A 117 -6.23 8.69 -7.46
CA SER A 117 -7.29 9.31 -8.27
C SER A 117 -8.70 8.93 -7.82
N TYR A 118 -8.83 7.87 -7.00
CA TYR A 118 -10.11 7.24 -6.62
C TYR A 118 -10.28 7.07 -5.10
N THR A 119 -9.18 7.07 -4.34
CA THR A 119 -9.17 6.90 -2.88
C THR A 119 -8.52 8.12 -2.23
N PRO A 120 -9.14 8.69 -1.18
CA PRO A 120 -8.58 9.84 -0.50
C PRO A 120 -7.28 9.47 0.21
N ILE A 121 -6.29 10.38 0.17
CA ILE A 121 -4.92 10.12 0.64
C ILE A 121 -4.83 9.75 2.12
N ASN A 122 -5.72 10.30 2.95
CA ASN A 122 -5.82 9.99 4.38
C ASN A 122 -6.19 8.52 4.67
N LEU A 123 -6.78 7.82 3.71
CA LEU A 123 -7.13 6.42 3.78
C LEU A 123 -6.19 5.55 2.95
N ALA A 124 -5.78 6.03 1.77
CA ALA A 124 -4.87 5.31 0.90
C ALA A 124 -3.52 5.04 1.58
N VAL A 125 -2.92 6.07 2.20
CA VAL A 125 -1.59 5.96 2.84
C VAL A 125 -1.60 4.93 3.99
N PRO A 126 -2.49 5.03 5.01
CA PRO A 126 -2.47 4.07 6.10
C PRO A 126 -2.81 2.66 5.63
N LEU A 127 -3.80 2.51 4.73
CA LEU A 127 -4.23 1.20 4.25
C LEU A 127 -3.11 0.45 3.53
N SER A 128 -2.44 1.07 2.55
CA SER A 128 -1.36 0.40 1.80
C SER A 128 -0.15 0.10 2.69
N ASN A 129 0.22 1.02 3.59
CA ASN A 129 1.37 0.83 4.48
C ASN A 129 1.14 -0.30 5.47
N SER A 130 -0.06 -0.40 6.04
CA SER A 130 -0.36 -1.45 6.99
C SER A 130 -0.35 -2.84 6.34
N ILE A 131 -0.92 -2.97 5.14
CA ILE A 131 -0.86 -4.23 4.38
C ILE A 131 0.60 -4.60 4.08
N ASN A 132 1.40 -3.63 3.63
CA ASN A 132 2.82 -3.82 3.39
C ASN A 132 3.53 -4.34 4.66
N LEU A 133 3.37 -3.66 5.80
CA LEU A 133 4.00 -4.05 7.07
C LEU A 133 3.59 -5.44 7.54
N ILE A 134 2.30 -5.77 7.48
CA ILE A 134 1.78 -7.10 7.86
C ILE A 134 2.41 -8.17 6.97
N LEU A 135 2.48 -7.94 5.66
CA LEU A 135 3.05 -8.90 4.74
C LEU A 135 4.57 -9.05 4.91
N VAL A 136 5.32 -7.96 5.04
CA VAL A 136 6.75 -8.01 5.35
C VAL A 136 6.99 -8.86 6.59
N PHE A 137 6.23 -8.61 7.66
CA PHE A 137 6.33 -9.37 8.90
C PHE A 137 6.04 -10.86 8.69
N ILE A 138 4.98 -11.21 7.96
CA ILE A 138 4.62 -12.60 7.66
C ILE A 138 5.73 -13.29 6.85
N PHE A 139 6.24 -12.64 5.81
CA PHE A 139 7.25 -13.24 4.94
C PHE A 139 8.60 -13.38 5.63
N ASP A 140 9.07 -12.36 6.35
CA ASP A 140 10.33 -12.46 7.07
C ASP A 140 10.25 -13.52 8.20
N SER A 141 9.13 -13.56 8.94
CA SER A 141 8.98 -14.49 10.08
C SER A 141 8.70 -15.93 9.65
N TRP A 142 7.76 -16.14 8.71
CA TRP A 142 7.31 -17.48 8.35
C TRP A 142 8.05 -18.02 7.13
N PHE A 143 8.16 -17.24 6.06
CA PHE A 143 8.69 -17.74 4.79
C PHE A 143 10.23 -17.84 4.82
N PHE A 144 10.89 -16.78 5.25
CA PHE A 144 12.36 -16.73 5.32
C PHE A 144 12.93 -17.24 6.65
N LYS A 145 12.06 -17.47 7.64
CA LYS A 145 12.44 -17.95 8.97
C LYS A 145 13.58 -17.12 9.56
N GLU A 146 13.56 -15.81 9.33
CA GLU A 146 14.43 -14.93 10.08
C GLU A 146 14.12 -15.14 11.56
N ASN A 147 15.14 -15.06 12.43
CA ASN A 147 14.99 -15.27 13.87
C ASN A 147 14.28 -14.06 14.53
N ILE A 148 13.13 -13.69 14.00
CA ILE A 148 12.25 -12.67 14.53
C ILE A 148 11.59 -13.28 15.75
N ILE A 149 12.03 -12.82 16.91
CA ILE A 149 11.43 -13.19 18.18
C ILE A 149 10.07 -12.47 18.24
N ILE A 150 8.99 -13.22 18.04
CA ILE A 150 7.63 -12.70 18.18
C ILE A 150 7.40 -12.41 19.66
N ASN A 151 7.49 -11.12 20.03
CA ASN A 151 7.21 -10.65 21.37
C ASN A 151 5.83 -9.96 21.44
N THR A 152 5.38 -9.66 22.65
CA THR A 152 4.10 -8.98 22.88
C THR A 152 4.04 -7.59 22.26
N GLU A 153 5.17 -6.89 22.14
CA GLU A 153 5.26 -5.56 21.54
C GLU A 153 4.90 -5.57 20.05
N ILE A 154 5.39 -6.55 19.29
CA ILE A 154 5.05 -6.73 17.87
C ILE A 154 3.55 -7.00 17.71
N LEU A 155 2.97 -7.85 18.57
CA LEU A 155 1.54 -8.13 18.54
C LEU A 155 0.69 -6.90 18.88
N ILE A 156 1.11 -6.11 19.86
CA ILE A 156 0.48 -4.83 20.19
C ILE A 156 0.58 -3.86 19.02
N GLY A 157 1.74 -3.80 18.34
CA GLY A 157 1.94 -2.98 17.14
C GLY A 157 0.99 -3.37 16.00
N LEU A 158 0.89 -4.66 15.69
CA LEU A 158 -0.04 -5.18 14.68
C LEU A 158 -1.51 -4.86 15.04
N PHE A 159 -1.87 -5.00 16.31
CA PHE A 159 -3.21 -4.67 16.79
C PHE A 159 -3.51 -3.17 16.65
N LEU A 160 -2.58 -2.30 17.04
CA LEU A 160 -2.69 -0.85 16.88
C LEU A 160 -2.82 -0.44 15.41
N ILE A 161 -2.10 -1.12 14.51
CA ILE A 161 -2.21 -0.92 13.06
C ILE A 161 -3.65 -1.19 12.59
N ILE A 162 -4.24 -2.32 13.00
CA ILE A 162 -5.61 -2.70 12.62
C ILE A 162 -6.62 -1.67 13.14
N ILE A 163 -6.46 -1.21 14.39
CA ILE A 163 -7.29 -0.14 14.97
C ILE A 163 -7.15 1.14 14.14
N GLY A 164 -5.92 1.56 13.83
CA GLY A 164 -5.65 2.79 13.09
C GLY A 164 -6.34 2.80 11.72
N ILE A 165 -6.22 1.72 10.95
CA ILE A 165 -6.91 1.59 9.65
C ILE A 165 -8.42 1.65 9.84
N THR A 166 -8.96 0.93 10.82
CA THR A 166 -10.40 0.91 11.09
C THR A 166 -10.91 2.33 11.38
N LEU A 167 -10.17 3.10 12.18
CA LEU A 167 -10.49 4.51 12.44
C LEU A 167 -10.42 5.36 11.16
N CYS A 168 -9.39 5.18 10.33
CA CYS A 168 -9.29 5.87 9.03
C CYS A 168 -10.43 5.53 8.07
N THR A 169 -10.99 4.32 8.13
CA THR A 169 -12.16 3.94 7.32
C THR A 169 -13.47 4.55 7.84
N LEU A 170 -13.55 4.88 9.12
CA LEU A 170 -14.71 5.49 9.75
C LEU A 170 -14.72 7.03 9.65
N SER A 171 -13.53 7.65 9.62
CA SER A 171 -13.32 9.11 9.57
C SER A 171 -13.82 9.77 8.30
#